data_AF-A0A3D5CUS5-F1
#
_entry.id   AF-A0A3D5CUS5-F1
#
_cell.length_a   1.000
_cell.length_b   1.000
_cell.length_c   1.000
_cell.angle_alpha   90.00
_cell.angle_beta   90.00
_cell.angle_gamma   90.00
#
_symmetry.space_group_name_H-M   'P 1'
#
loop_
_entity.id
_entity.type
_entity.pdbx_description
1 polymer ?
#
loop_
_entity_poly.entity_id
_entity_poly.type
_entity_poly.pdbx_seq_one_letter_code
_entity_poly.pdbx_strand_id
1 'polypeptide(L)'
;MYTNRRDITMMAMMMALLIITAKLVIPLPLFDYLSLQIITIYLIYPLLGTKYGLIVTFSYLILGLIGLPIFASGGGIFYIFKPSFGFLLSFATFPLIQAALSKLFWRKKWFPLKKILIINYSGLLYLYLIGLLYKCLILFFHLK
;
A
#
# COMPACT_ATOMS: atom_id res chain seq x y z
N MET A 1 -19.86 -17.10 -6.79
CA MET A 1 -19.19 -16.63 -5.54
C MET A 1 -19.90 -15.34 -5.14
N TYR A 2 -20.95 -15.42 -4.34
CA TYR A 2 -21.76 -14.23 -4.01
C TYR A 2 -21.01 -13.36 -3.02
N THR A 3 -20.62 -12.16 -3.45
CA THR A 3 -20.01 -11.16 -2.56
C THR A 3 -21.04 -10.77 -1.50
N ASN A 4 -20.71 -10.98 -0.23
CA ASN A 4 -21.61 -10.63 0.86
C ASN A 4 -21.72 -9.09 0.94
N ARG A 5 -22.90 -8.55 1.27
CA ARG A 5 -23.10 -7.10 1.44
C ARG A 5 -22.07 -6.48 2.39
N ARG A 6 -21.71 -7.23 3.44
CA ARG A 6 -20.68 -6.86 4.42
C ARG A 6 -19.28 -6.69 3.79
N ASP A 7 -18.90 -7.54 2.84
CA ASP A 7 -17.59 -7.48 2.20
C ASP A 7 -17.48 -6.23 1.33
N ILE A 8 -18.55 -5.91 0.58
CA ILE A 8 -18.62 -4.70 -0.25
C ILE A 8 -18.51 -3.45 0.61
N THR A 9 -19.25 -3.39 1.73
CA THR A 9 -19.17 -2.25 2.65
C THR A 9 -17.78 -2.09 3.26
N MET A 10 -17.14 -3.20 3.66
CA MET A 10 -15.77 -3.16 4.21
C MET A 10 -14.75 -2.71 3.17
N MET A 11 -14.87 -3.18 1.92
CA MET A 11 -14.01 -2.72 0.83
C MET A 11 -14.18 -1.22 0.56
N ALA A 12 -15.42 -0.73 0.52
CA ALA A 12 -15.70 0.69 0.32
C ALA A 12 -15.14 1.55 1.47
N MET A 13 -15.30 1.10 2.72
CA MET A 13 -14.74 1.78 3.89
C MET A 13 -13.21 1.83 3.85
N MET A 14 -12.54 0.73 3.51
CA MET A 14 -11.08 0.70 3.38
C MET A 14 -10.59 1.58 2.24
N MET A 15 -11.29 1.58 1.09
CA MET A 15 -11.00 2.46 -0.03
C MET A 15 -11.14 3.94 0.36
N ALA A 16 -12.24 4.32 1.01
CA ALA A 16 -12.46 5.69 1.48
C ALA A 16 -11.37 6.10 2.48
N LEU A 17 -11.05 5.23 3.45
CA LEU A 17 -9.99 5.47 4.40
C LEU A 17 -8.63 5.66 3.71
N LEU A 18 -8.35 4.86 2.67
CA LEU A 18 -7.11 4.94 1.90
C LEU A 18 -6.97 6.28 1.16
N ILE A 19 -8.06 6.78 0.59
CA ILE A 19 -8.10 8.09 -0.06
C ILE A 19 -7.88 9.20 0.96
N ILE A 20 -8.53 9.15 2.13
CA ILE A 20 -8.39 10.17 3.18
C ILE A 20 -6.95 10.18 3.70
N THR A 21 -6.38 9.03 4.02
CA THR A 21 -5.01 8.93 4.56
C THR A 21 -3.93 9.24 3.52
N ALA A 22 -4.23 9.10 2.22
CA ALA A 22 -3.37 9.58 1.15
C ALA A 22 -3.23 11.11 1.13
N LYS A 23 -4.28 11.85 1.54
CA LYS A 23 -4.26 13.31 1.65
C LYS A 23 -3.65 13.82 2.95
N LEU A 24 -3.58 12.98 3.97
CA LEU A 24 -2.88 13.29 5.21
C LEU A 24 -1.38 13.08 5.02
N VAL A 25 -0.71 14.18 4.67
CA VAL A 25 0.67 14.19 4.23
C VAL A 25 1.52 15.03 5.18
N ILE A 26 2.62 14.46 5.65
CA ILE A 26 3.65 15.15 6.42
C ILE A 26 4.75 15.56 5.46
N PRO A 27 5.02 16.86 5.28
CA PRO A 27 6.09 17.32 4.40
C PRO A 27 7.45 16.93 4.99
N LEU A 28 8.33 16.43 4.12
CA LEU A 28 9.70 16.08 4.47
C LEU A 28 10.69 17.01 3.76
N PRO A 29 11.95 17.07 4.22
CA PRO A 29 13.03 17.72 3.49
C PRO A 29 13.17 17.14 2.07
N LEU A 30 13.80 17.89 1.17
CA LEU A 30 14.05 17.47 -0.23
C LEU A 30 12.79 17.30 -1.10
N PHE A 31 11.76 18.13 -0.86
CA PHE A 31 10.50 18.11 -1.62
C PHE A 31 9.77 16.76 -1.61
N ASP A 32 10.03 15.94 -0.58
CA ASP A 32 9.38 14.64 -0.41
C ASP A 32 8.27 14.73 0.65
N TYR A 33 7.50 13.66 0.75
CA TYR A 33 6.42 13.60 1.71
C TYR A 33 6.12 12.18 2.18
N LEU A 34 5.70 12.08 3.44
CA LEU A 34 5.21 10.83 4.03
C LEU A 34 3.69 10.93 4.19
N SER A 35 2.95 10.00 3.58
CA SER A 35 1.50 9.92 3.78
C SER A 35 1.16 8.94 4.90
N LEU A 36 0.04 9.20 5.60
CA LEU A 36 -0.52 8.25 6.56
C LEU A 36 -1.15 7.01 5.89
N GLN A 37 -1.12 6.94 4.55
CA GLN A 37 -1.66 5.85 3.75
C GLN A 37 -1.09 4.48 4.18
N ILE A 38 0.16 4.45 4.63
CA ILE A 38 0.82 3.23 5.13
C ILE A 38 -0.02 2.56 6.23
N ILE A 39 -0.57 3.34 7.17
CA ILE A 39 -1.37 2.80 8.28
C ILE A 39 -2.60 2.06 7.75
N THR A 40 -3.30 2.64 6.77
CA THR A 40 -4.46 2.01 6.15
C THR A 40 -4.08 0.74 5.41
N ILE A 41 -2.97 0.73 4.67
CA ILE A 41 -2.48 -0.44 3.95
C ILE A 41 -2.23 -1.63 4.89
N TYR A 42 -1.69 -1.36 6.09
CA TYR A 42 -1.50 -2.38 7.12
C TYR A 42 -2.80 -2.96 7.68
N LEU A 43 -3.90 -2.18 7.68
CA LEU A 43 -5.22 -2.62 8.12
C LEU A 43 -5.97 -3.43 7.06
N ILE A 44 -5.67 -3.22 5.78
CA ILE A 44 -6.39 -3.85 4.67
C ILE A 44 -6.29 -5.38 4.73
N TYR A 45 -5.09 -5.95 4.83
CA TYR A 45 -4.94 -7.41 4.81
C TYR A 45 -5.61 -8.12 6.00
N PRO A 46 -5.41 -7.70 7.26
CA PRO A 46 -6.08 -8.33 8.40
C PRO A 46 -7.62 -8.26 8.35
N LEU A 47 -8.19 -7.20 7.77
CA LEU A 47 -9.64 -6.99 7.73
C LEU A 47 -10.32 -7.59 6.49
N LEU A 48 -9.67 -7.54 5.33
CA LEU A 48 -10.24 -7.96 4.04
C LEU A 48 -9.64 -9.26 3.50
N GLY A 49 -8.50 -9.70 4.06
CA GLY A 49 -7.71 -10.80 3.52
C GLY A 49 -7.07 -10.46 2.17
N THR A 50 -6.48 -11.47 1.52
CA THR A 50 -5.74 -11.30 0.27
C THR A 50 -6.63 -10.89 -0.89
N LYS A 51 -7.75 -11.59 -1.11
CA LYS A 51 -8.58 -11.40 -2.30
C LYS A 51 -9.19 -9.99 -2.34
N TYR A 52 -9.93 -9.61 -1.30
CA TYR A 52 -10.59 -8.30 -1.25
C TYR A 52 -9.59 -7.17 -1.00
N GLY A 53 -8.50 -7.44 -0.26
CA GLY A 53 -7.43 -6.46 -0.08
C GLY A 53 -6.80 -6.07 -1.42
N LEU A 54 -6.50 -7.04 -2.28
CA LEU A 54 -5.98 -6.75 -3.63
C LEU A 54 -6.98 -5.98 -4.47
N ILE A 55 -8.25 -6.35 -4.43
CA ILE A 55 -9.30 -5.63 -5.19
C ILE A 55 -9.30 -4.15 -4.78
N VAL A 56 -9.25 -3.83 -3.49
CA VAL A 56 -9.24 -2.45 -2.99
C VAL A 56 -7.96 -1.72 -3.42
N THR A 57 -6.78 -2.30 -3.18
CA THR A 57 -5.50 -1.62 -3.44
C THR A 57 -5.22 -1.44 -4.93
N PHE A 58 -5.58 -2.42 -5.77
CA PHE A 58 -5.48 -2.27 -7.23
C PHE A 58 -6.52 -1.30 -7.78
N SER A 59 -7.76 -1.33 -7.27
CA SER A 59 -8.78 -0.35 -7.68
C SER A 59 -8.33 1.08 -7.35
N TYR A 60 -7.72 1.30 -6.18
CA TYR A 60 -7.10 2.57 -5.83
C TYR A 60 -6.02 3.00 -6.83
N LEU A 61 -5.10 2.10 -7.18
CA LEU A 61 -4.04 2.40 -8.14
C LEU A 61 -4.61 2.75 -9.52
N ILE A 62 -5.54 1.94 -10.03
CA ILE A 62 -6.15 2.13 -11.36
C ILE A 62 -6.93 3.44 -11.41
N LEU A 63 -7.79 3.70 -10.43
CA LEU A 63 -8.61 4.91 -10.37
C LEU A 63 -7.75 6.16 -10.35
N GLY A 64 -6.67 6.16 -9.55
CA GLY A 64 -5.77 7.30 -9.49
C GLY A 64 -4.98 7.49 -10.80
N LEU A 65 -4.58 6.41 -11.48
CA LEU A 65 -3.90 6.49 -12.78
C LEU A 65 -4.81 6.96 -13.92
N ILE A 66 -6.11 6.62 -13.89
CA ILE A 66 -7.11 7.09 -14.88
C ILE A 66 -7.31 8.61 -14.79
N GLY A 67 -6.93 9.25 -13.67
CA GLY A 67 -6.96 10.70 -13.53
C GLY A 67 -7.71 11.21 -12.31
N LEU A 68 -8.30 10.33 -11.49
CA LEU A 68 -8.94 10.76 -10.25
C LEU A 68 -7.87 11.33 -9.30
N PRO A 69 -8.06 12.54 -8.74
CA PRO A 69 -7.07 13.19 -7.89
C PRO A 69 -7.07 12.60 -6.46
N ILE A 70 -6.95 11.28 -6.33
CA ILE A 70 -7.02 10.56 -5.05
C ILE A 70 -5.65 10.32 -4.41
N PHE A 71 -4.56 10.42 -5.18
CA PHE A 71 -3.21 10.29 -4.64
C PHE A 71 -2.79 11.55 -3.88
N ALA A 72 -1.74 11.43 -3.05
CA ALA A 72 -1.24 12.51 -2.20
C ALA A 72 -1.02 13.84 -2.94
N SER A 73 -0.45 13.78 -4.15
CA SER A 73 -0.11 14.94 -4.97
C SER A 73 -0.85 14.96 -6.32
N GLY A 74 -2.14 14.62 -6.30
CA GLY A 74 -3.03 14.66 -7.47
C GLY A 74 -3.43 13.29 -7.99
N GLY A 75 -3.33 13.08 -9.30
CA GLY A 75 -3.66 11.84 -10.01
C GLY A 75 -3.20 11.90 -11.47
N GLY A 76 -3.51 10.86 -12.24
CA GLY A 76 -3.22 10.76 -13.68
C GLY A 76 -2.07 9.85 -14.04
N ILE A 77 -1.98 9.52 -15.32
CA ILE A 77 -1.00 8.55 -15.84
C ILE A 77 0.45 9.04 -15.69
N PHE A 78 0.67 10.35 -15.75
CA PHE A 78 1.98 10.97 -15.52
C PHE A 78 2.49 10.80 -14.08
N TYR A 79 1.62 10.39 -13.15
CA TYR A 79 2.04 10.10 -11.78
C TYR A 79 3.06 8.95 -11.72
N ILE A 80 3.10 8.07 -12.73
CA ILE A 80 4.12 7.01 -12.84
C ILE A 80 5.54 7.60 -12.81
N PHE A 81 5.75 8.79 -13.39
CA PHE A 81 7.07 9.43 -13.41
C PHE A 81 7.43 10.10 -12.07
N LYS A 82 6.55 10.10 -11.07
CA LYS A 82 6.86 10.64 -9.75
C LYS A 82 7.67 9.61 -8.94
N PRO A 83 8.73 10.03 -8.23
CA PRO A 83 9.53 9.11 -7.41
C PRO A 83 8.70 8.41 -6.32
N SER A 84 7.63 9.04 -5.83
CA SER A 84 6.72 8.49 -4.82
C SER A 84 5.80 7.38 -5.33
N PHE A 85 5.67 7.18 -6.64
CA PHE A 85 4.80 6.15 -7.22
C PHE A 85 5.22 4.72 -6.85
N GLY A 86 6.51 4.49 -6.57
CA GLY A 86 7.01 3.20 -6.10
C GLY A 86 6.31 2.68 -4.84
N PHE A 87 5.92 3.59 -3.94
CA PHE A 87 5.16 3.22 -2.75
C PHE A 87 3.74 2.77 -3.09
N LEU A 88 3.11 3.37 -4.11
CA LEU A 88 1.78 2.94 -4.56
C LEU A 88 1.83 1.54 -5.19
N LEU A 89 2.91 1.20 -5.90
CA LEU A 89 3.12 -0.15 -6.42
C LEU A 89 3.26 -1.17 -5.28
N SER A 90 4.03 -0.84 -4.24
CA SER A 90 4.20 -1.72 -3.09
C SER A 90 2.92 -1.85 -2.27
N PHE A 91 2.09 -0.80 -2.20
CA PHE A 91 0.74 -0.86 -1.60
C PHE A 91 -0.21 -1.78 -2.38
N ALA A 92 -0.17 -1.75 -3.71
CA ALA A 92 -1.01 -2.61 -4.55
C ALA A 92 -0.74 -4.10 -4.29
N THR A 93 0.53 -4.47 -4.15
CA THR A 93 0.98 -5.85 -3.91
C THR A 93 1.03 -6.26 -2.44
N PHE A 94 0.91 -5.30 -1.51
CA PHE A 94 1.05 -5.55 -0.07
C PHE A 94 0.17 -6.68 0.48
N PRO A 95 -1.13 -6.79 0.12
CA PRO A 95 -1.98 -7.87 0.64
C PRO A 95 -1.53 -9.28 0.24
N LEU A 96 -0.88 -9.44 -0.91
CA LEU A 96 -0.30 -10.72 -1.33
C LEU A 96 0.90 -11.10 -0.46
N ILE A 97 1.74 -10.12 -0.16
CA ILE A 97 2.98 -10.36 0.58
C ILE A 97 2.73 -10.57 2.04
N GLN A 98 1.81 -9.80 2.62
CA GLN A 98 1.35 -10.02 3.98
C GLN A 98 0.75 -11.43 4.14
N ALA A 99 0.05 -11.94 3.11
CA ALA A 99 -0.44 -13.32 3.09
C ALA A 99 0.67 -14.36 3.00
N ALA A 100 1.65 -14.15 2.12
CA ALA A 100 2.80 -15.05 1.97
C ALA A 100 3.62 -15.13 3.27
N LEU A 101 3.92 -13.98 3.86
CA LEU A 101 4.62 -13.86 5.15
C LEU A 101 3.82 -14.53 6.27
N SER A 102 2.51 -14.26 6.36
CA SER A 102 1.65 -14.90 7.35
C SER A 102 1.71 -16.42 7.21
N LYS A 103 1.57 -16.96 6.00
CA LYS A 103 1.61 -18.41 5.75
C LYS A 103 2.96 -19.04 6.13
N LEU A 104 4.06 -18.34 5.83
CA LEU A 104 5.42 -18.81 6.13
C LEU A 104 5.69 -18.90 7.64
N PHE A 105 5.30 -17.88 8.40
CA PHE A 105 5.59 -17.79 9.83
C PHE A 105 4.52 -18.42 10.71
N TRP A 106 3.29 -18.64 10.22
CA TRP A 106 2.20 -19.22 11.00
C TRP A 106 2.55 -20.62 11.52
N ARG A 107 3.23 -21.43 10.69
CA ARG A 107 3.63 -22.82 11.00
C ARG A 107 4.73 -22.95 12.06
N LYS A 108 5.42 -21.85 12.43
CA LYS A 108 6.51 -21.91 13.42
C LYS A 108 5.95 -21.92 14.85
N LYS A 109 6.55 -22.70 15.76
CA LYS A 109 6.18 -22.75 17.20
C LYS A 109 6.74 -21.54 17.99
N TRP A 110 6.47 -20.34 17.52
CA TRP A 110 6.89 -19.10 18.20
C TRP A 110 5.77 -18.48 19.02
N PHE A 111 6.12 -17.64 20.00
CA PHE A 111 5.16 -16.81 20.74
C PHE A 111 4.34 -15.93 19.78
N PRO A 112 3.03 -15.72 20.05
CA PRO A 112 2.12 -15.03 19.13
C PRO A 112 2.56 -13.60 18.82
N LEU A 113 3.02 -12.85 19.82
CA LEU A 113 3.53 -11.48 19.64
C LEU A 113 4.76 -11.42 18.73
N LYS A 114 5.72 -12.34 18.91
CA LYS A 114 6.94 -12.39 18.08
C LYS A 114 6.60 -12.62 16.60
N LYS A 115 5.60 -13.47 16.31
CA LYS A 115 5.14 -13.71 14.93
C LYS A 115 4.57 -12.44 14.29
N ILE A 116 3.66 -11.76 15.00
CA ILE A 116 3.01 -10.55 14.50
C ILE A 116 4.05 -9.46 14.23
N LEU A 117 5.01 -9.27 15.13
CA LEU A 117 6.08 -8.28 14.93
C LEU A 117 6.91 -8.60 13.68
N ILE A 118 7.40 -9.84 13.54
CA ILE A 118 8.23 -10.24 12.40
C ILE A 118 7.48 -10.07 11.07
N ILE A 119 6.21 -10.47 11.00
CA ILE A 119 5.39 -10.34 9.80
C ILE A 119 5.21 -8.85 9.43
N ASN A 120 4.91 -7.99 10.40
CA ASN A 120 4.69 -6.56 10.12
C ASN A 120 5.98 -5.81 9.76
N TYR A 121 7.09 -6.06 10.46
CA TYR A 121 8.38 -5.46 10.14
C TYR A 121 8.92 -5.91 8.78
N SER A 122 8.74 -7.19 8.41
CA SER A 122 9.11 -7.67 7.07
C SER A 122 8.23 -7.06 5.97
N GLY A 123 6.93 -6.88 6.23
CA GLY A 123 6.06 -6.08 5.35
C GLY A 123 6.55 -4.63 5.21
N LEU A 124 7.09 -4.03 6.27
CA LEU A 124 7.54 -2.63 6.27
C LEU A 124 8.78 -2.50 5.39
N LEU A 125 9.72 -3.41 5.63
CA LEU A 125 10.94 -3.51 4.86
C LEU A 125 10.64 -3.74 3.37
N TYR A 126 9.65 -4.55 3.04
CA TYR A 126 9.18 -4.73 1.67
C TYR A 126 8.65 -3.42 1.04
N LEU A 127 7.76 -2.72 1.74
CA LEU A 127 7.16 -1.47 1.24
C LEU A 127 8.24 -0.44 0.92
N TYR A 128 9.19 -0.25 1.85
CA TYR A 128 10.30 0.69 1.68
C TYR A 128 11.32 0.22 0.64
N LEU A 129 11.61 -1.07 0.54
CA LEU A 129 12.51 -1.59 -0.50
C LEU A 129 12.00 -1.21 -1.89
N ILE A 130 10.75 -1.55 -2.22
CA ILE A 130 10.20 -1.22 -3.54
C ILE A 130 10.05 0.29 -3.73
N GLY A 131 9.53 0.99 -2.71
CA GLY A 131 9.35 2.45 -2.79
C GLY A 131 10.67 3.18 -3.04
N LEU A 132 11.71 2.84 -2.29
CA LEU A 132 13.03 3.46 -2.42
C LEU A 132 13.76 3.01 -3.69
N LEU A 133 13.68 1.74 -4.08
CA LEU A 133 14.27 1.27 -5.34
C LEU A 133 13.69 2.04 -6.54
N TYR A 134 12.37 2.18 -6.60
CA TYR A 134 11.70 2.96 -7.64
C TYR A 134 12.11 4.43 -7.60
N LYS A 135 12.13 5.02 -6.40
CA LYS A 135 12.56 6.42 -6.19
C LYS A 135 13.97 6.65 -6.70
N CYS A 136 14.93 5.77 -6.36
CA CYS A 136 16.31 5.85 -6.82
C CYS A 136 16.42 5.75 -8.35
N LEU A 137 15.67 4.82 -8.97
CA LEU A 137 15.67 4.68 -10.42
C LEU A 137 15.16 5.94 -11.12
N ILE A 138 14.02 6.50 -10.69
CA ILE A 138 13.47 7.71 -11.30
C ILE A 138 14.39 8.92 -11.12
N LEU A 139 14.97 9.09 -9.93
CA LEU A 139 15.88 10.19 -9.67
C LEU A 139 17.14 10.06 -10.54
N PHE A 140 17.68 8.85 -10.69
CA PHE A 140 18.82 8.60 -11.58
C PHE A 140 18.52 8.99 -13.04
N PHE A 141 17.30 8.71 -13.53
CA PHE A 141 16.88 9.13 -14.86
C PHE A 141 16.69 10.65 -15.02
N HIS A 142 16.34 11.39 -13.95
CA HIS A 142 16.17 12.84 -14.00
C HIS A 142 17.49 13.62 -13.85
N LEU A 143 18.49 13.02 -13.20
CA LEU A 143 19.82 13.60 -12.99
C LEU A 143 20.75 13.48 -14.22
N LYS A 144 20.32 12.78 -15.27
CA LYS A 144 21.05 12.56 -16.52
C LYS A 144 20.42 13.35 -17.66
#